data_AF-A0A0K9Q420-F1
#
_entry.id   AF-A0A0K9Q420-F1
#
_cell.length_a   1.000
_cell.length_b   1.000
_cell.length_c   1.000
_cell.angle_alpha   90.00
_cell.angle_beta   90.00
_cell.angle_gamma   90.00
#
_symmetry.space_group_name_H-M   'P 1'
#
loop_
_entity.id
_entity.type
_entity.pdbx_description
1 polymer ?
#
loop_
_entity_poly.entity_id
_entity_poly.type
_entity_poly.pdbx_seq_one_letter_code
_entity_poly.pdbx_strand_id
1 'polypeptide(L)'
;MEMESGKKVQNRMSSSSSSAEAFNEHTKPPRLLPLVLVVLRIGAMLSTGTAALVMGFNKEIKILTLGMIGTASINQTHVADFKQTPSLIYFVIANSITSVYNLSALILSLFPKRRRFSALLHLTDSVVLALIATAVSVAATIGNLEKKGNFYNRWFPICGMFESFCDQGETAIILGFVGVGFLLMLCVVSSILIHRNIVA
;
A
#
# COMPACT_ATOMS: atom_id res chain seq x y z
N MET A 1 23.78 -10.84 30.77
CA MET A 1 22.53 -11.61 30.64
C MET A 1 21.77 -11.03 29.45
N GLU A 2 22.29 -11.19 28.23
CA GLU A 2 21.85 -10.42 27.05
C GLU A 2 21.52 -11.27 25.82
N MET A 3 21.44 -12.60 25.97
CA MET A 3 21.43 -13.54 24.83
C MET A 3 20.04 -14.16 24.52
N GLU A 4 18.97 -13.80 25.25
CA GLU A 4 17.66 -14.49 25.11
C GLU A 4 16.62 -13.73 24.25
N SER A 5 16.79 -12.42 24.05
CA SER A 5 15.78 -11.59 23.36
C SER A 5 15.71 -11.84 21.83
N GLY A 6 16.83 -12.23 21.20
CA GLY A 6 16.89 -12.48 19.75
C GLY A 6 16.09 -13.71 19.28
N LYS A 7 16.00 -14.76 20.13
CA LYS A 7 15.33 -16.02 19.77
C LYS A 7 13.81 -15.88 19.66
N LYS A 8 13.22 -14.97 20.44
CA LYS A 8 11.76 -14.74 20.51
C LYS A 8 11.23 -14.01 19.27
N VAL A 9 12.06 -13.20 18.62
CA VAL A 9 11.74 -12.53 17.35
C VAL A 9 11.81 -13.53 16.19
N GLN A 10 12.81 -14.42 16.18
CA GLN A 10 12.99 -15.44 15.14
C GLN A 10 11.88 -16.51 15.14
N ASN A 11 11.36 -16.87 16.32
CA ASN A 11 10.19 -17.75 16.43
C ASN A 11 8.88 -17.10 15.94
N ARG A 12 8.73 -15.78 16.05
CA ARG A 12 7.53 -15.08 15.58
C ARG A 12 7.53 -14.93 14.05
N MET A 13 8.72 -14.75 13.46
CA MET A 13 8.93 -14.78 12.00
C MET A 13 8.61 -16.17 11.40
N SER A 14 8.87 -17.25 12.15
CA SER A 14 8.55 -18.63 11.74
C SER A 14 7.04 -18.90 11.72
N SER A 15 6.23 -18.21 12.53
CA SER A 15 4.76 -18.34 12.46
C SER A 15 4.18 -17.76 11.17
N SER A 16 4.87 -16.82 10.52
CA SER A 16 4.47 -16.30 9.21
C SER A 16 4.83 -17.25 8.06
N SER A 17 5.67 -18.26 8.32
CA SER A 17 6.01 -19.33 7.37
C SER A 17 4.90 -20.39 7.27
N SER A 18 4.07 -20.56 8.31
CA SER A 18 3.03 -21.59 8.32
C SER A 18 1.84 -21.24 7.41
N SER A 19 1.51 -19.94 7.26
CA SER A 19 0.51 -19.49 6.29
C SER A 19 0.99 -19.58 4.84
N ALA A 20 2.29 -19.76 4.60
CA ALA A 20 2.85 -19.96 3.26
C ALA A 20 2.71 -21.42 2.78
N GLU A 21 2.46 -22.38 3.67
CA GLU A 21 2.26 -23.79 3.33
C GLU A 21 0.85 -24.10 2.80
N ALA A 22 -0.17 -23.31 3.21
CA ALA A 22 -1.56 -23.53 2.79
C ALA A 22 -1.87 -23.14 1.33
N PHE A 23 -0.96 -22.44 0.64
CA PHE A 23 -1.11 -22.10 -0.78
C PHE A 23 -0.41 -23.10 -1.72
N ASN A 24 0.15 -24.18 -1.17
CA ASN A 24 0.90 -25.21 -1.90
C ASN A 24 -0.02 -26.28 -2.57
N GLU A 25 -1.19 -25.90 -3.09
CA GLU A 25 -2.10 -26.84 -3.78
C GLU A 25 -2.44 -26.46 -5.23
N HIS A 26 -1.64 -25.61 -5.89
CA HIS A 26 -1.75 -25.45 -7.35
C HIS A 26 -0.41 -25.58 -8.06
N THR A 27 0.24 -26.70 -7.76
CA THR A 27 1.48 -27.19 -8.36
C THR A 27 1.20 -27.87 -9.71
N LYS A 28 1.26 -27.10 -10.80
CA LYS A 28 1.57 -27.57 -12.17
C LYS A 28 2.07 -26.36 -12.95
N PRO A 29 3.19 -26.37 -13.70
CA PRO A 29 3.57 -25.23 -14.52
C PRO A 29 2.83 -25.29 -15.86
N PRO A 30 1.73 -24.53 -16.06
CA PRO A 30 1.07 -24.49 -17.35
C PRO A 30 1.70 -23.32 -18.11
N ARG A 31 1.37 -23.18 -19.40
CA ARG A 31 1.61 -21.93 -20.14
C ARG A 31 0.93 -20.69 -19.49
N LEU A 32 0.17 -20.90 -18.40
CA LEU A 32 -0.46 -19.90 -17.55
C LEU A 32 0.48 -19.14 -16.62
N LEU A 33 1.66 -19.64 -16.22
CA LEU A 33 2.49 -18.92 -15.23
C LEU A 33 2.84 -17.46 -15.63
N PRO A 34 3.30 -17.17 -16.87
CA PRO A 34 3.50 -15.79 -17.31
C PRO A 34 2.19 -15.00 -17.39
N LEU A 35 1.06 -15.66 -17.70
CA LEU A 35 -0.25 -15.03 -17.74
C LEU A 35 -0.73 -14.64 -16.34
N VAL A 36 -0.56 -15.52 -15.34
CA VAL A 36 -0.86 -15.26 -13.93
C VAL A 36 -0.06 -14.06 -13.43
N LEU A 37 1.25 -14.01 -13.69
CA LEU A 37 2.10 -12.86 -13.35
C LEU A 37 1.60 -11.55 -13.98
N VAL A 38 1.13 -11.59 -15.23
CA VAL A 38 0.57 -10.41 -15.93
C VAL A 38 -0.76 -9.99 -15.31
N VAL A 39 -1.66 -10.93 -15.01
CA VAL A 39 -2.95 -10.64 -14.37
C VAL A 39 -2.75 -10.04 -12.98
N LEU A 40 -1.81 -10.57 -12.19
CA LEU A 40 -1.47 -9.99 -10.89
C LEU A 40 -0.92 -8.56 -11.01
N ARG A 41 -0.08 -8.27 -12.01
CA ARG A 41 0.40 -6.90 -12.27
C ARG A 41 -0.75 -5.96 -12.62
N ILE A 42 -1.66 -6.38 -13.49
CA ILE A 42 -2.83 -5.58 -13.87
C ILE A 42 -3.71 -5.32 -12.65
N GLY A 43 -3.98 -6.34 -11.83
CA GLY A 43 -4.73 -6.19 -10.58
C GLY A 43 -4.08 -5.19 -9.62
N ALA A 44 -2.77 -5.29 -9.41
CA ALA A 44 -2.03 -4.34 -8.59
C ALA A 44 -2.09 -2.90 -9.15
N MET A 45 -1.98 -2.72 -10.47
CA MET A 45 -2.08 -1.41 -11.12
C MET A 45 -3.46 -0.78 -10.95
N LEU A 46 -4.51 -1.57 -11.13
CA LEU A 46 -5.88 -1.07 -10.99
C LEU A 46 -6.15 -0.66 -9.53
N SER A 47 -5.74 -1.49 -8.56
CA SER A 47 -5.94 -1.21 -7.13
C SER A 47 -5.16 0.03 -6.68
N THR A 48 -3.88 0.14 -7.03
CA THR A 48 -3.03 1.28 -6.63
C THR A 48 -3.37 2.54 -7.41
N GLY A 49 -3.73 2.42 -8.69
CA GLY A 49 -4.19 3.51 -9.52
C GLY A 49 -5.50 4.11 -9.01
N THR A 50 -6.48 3.29 -8.63
CA THR A 50 -7.74 3.76 -8.04
C THR A 50 -7.52 4.42 -6.69
N ALA A 51 -6.69 3.85 -5.81
CA ALA A 51 -6.35 4.46 -4.53
C ALA A 51 -5.69 5.84 -4.69
N ALA A 52 -4.72 5.95 -5.60
CA ALA A 52 -4.04 7.22 -5.90
C ALA A 52 -4.97 8.23 -6.58
N LEU A 53 -5.87 7.77 -7.46
CA LEU A 53 -6.82 8.64 -8.16
C LEU A 53 -7.85 9.23 -7.18
N VAL A 54 -8.44 8.39 -6.32
CA VAL A 54 -9.43 8.81 -5.31
C VAL A 54 -8.82 9.85 -4.37
N MET A 55 -7.61 9.63 -3.86
CA MET A 55 -6.95 10.61 -2.99
C MET A 55 -6.35 11.80 -3.74
N GLY A 56 -5.92 11.61 -4.99
CA GLY A 56 -5.19 12.61 -5.78
C GLY A 56 -6.08 13.61 -6.51
N PHE A 57 -7.26 13.18 -6.97
CA PHE A 57 -8.21 14.01 -7.70
C PHE A 57 -9.34 14.58 -6.84
N ASN A 58 -9.57 14.06 -5.63
CA ASN A 58 -10.45 14.71 -4.66
C ASN A 58 -9.75 15.94 -4.04
N LYS A 59 -9.65 17.00 -4.84
CA LYS A 59 -9.62 18.37 -4.33
C LYS A 59 -11.01 18.65 -3.78
N GLU A 60 -11.25 18.31 -2.54
CA GLU A 60 -12.37 18.91 -1.86
C GLU A 60 -11.91 19.97 -0.87
N ILE A 61 -12.28 21.19 -1.20
CA ILE A 61 -12.11 22.37 -0.38
C ILE A 61 -13.39 22.47 0.45
N LYS A 62 -13.43 21.90 1.65
CA LYS A 62 -14.54 22.15 2.58
C LYS A 62 -14.14 23.19 3.62
N ILE A 63 -14.78 24.34 3.51
CA ILE A 63 -14.77 25.43 4.49
C ILE A 63 -15.62 25.01 5.70
N LEU A 64 -14.99 24.74 6.84
CA LEU A 64 -15.70 24.61 8.11
C LEU A 64 -15.69 25.94 8.86
N THR A 65 -16.87 26.56 8.99
CA THR A 65 -17.13 27.70 9.87
C THR A 65 -17.34 27.20 11.30
N LEU A 66 -16.26 27.13 12.08
CA LEU A 66 -16.35 26.93 13.52
C LEU A 66 -16.71 28.27 14.18
N GLY A 67 -18.00 28.43 14.52
CA GLY A 67 -18.61 29.29 15.55
C GLY A 67 -17.96 30.63 15.97
N MET A 68 -18.81 31.65 16.10
CA MET A 68 -18.52 33.05 16.49
C MET A 68 -17.86 33.20 17.88
N ILE A 69 -16.85 34.07 17.98
CA ILE A 69 -16.35 34.65 19.25
C ILE A 69 -16.58 36.17 19.18
N GLY A 70 -17.72 36.64 19.69
CA GLY A 70 -18.14 38.05 19.56
C GLY A 70 -18.57 38.45 18.14
N THR A 71 -18.50 39.75 17.79
CA THR A 71 -18.88 40.33 16.47
C THR A 71 -17.79 40.21 15.39
N ALA A 72 -16.68 39.52 15.68
CA ALA A 72 -15.57 39.34 14.74
C ALA A 72 -15.44 37.85 14.35
N SER A 73 -15.67 37.56 13.07
CA SER A 73 -15.45 36.24 12.47
C SER A 73 -13.95 35.97 12.35
N ILE A 74 -13.38 35.14 13.22
CA ILE A 74 -12.04 34.59 12.99
C ILE A 74 -12.21 33.40 12.05
N ASN A 75 -12.05 33.65 10.76
CA ASN A 75 -12.02 32.61 9.73
C ASN A 75 -10.69 31.84 9.84
N GLN A 76 -10.59 30.90 10.78
CA GLN A 76 -9.56 29.87 10.72
C GLN A 76 -9.97 28.87 9.64
N THR A 77 -9.54 29.16 8.41
CA THR A 77 -9.60 28.24 7.27
C THR A 77 -8.71 27.04 7.57
N HIS A 78 -9.22 26.07 8.33
CA HIS A 78 -8.70 24.71 8.28
C HIS A 78 -9.13 24.11 6.96
N VAL A 79 -8.36 24.45 5.92
CA VAL A 79 -8.36 23.73 4.66
C VAL A 79 -7.84 22.34 5.01
N ALA A 80 -8.72 21.35 5.13
CA ALA A 80 -8.29 19.96 5.22
C ALA A 80 -7.83 19.50 3.83
N ASP A 81 -6.71 20.05 3.35
CA ASP A 81 -6.08 19.66 2.10
C ASP A 81 -5.32 18.34 2.35
N PHE A 82 -5.57 17.30 1.55
CA PHE A 82 -4.80 16.05 1.59
C PHE A 82 -3.28 16.29 1.43
N LYS A 83 -2.91 17.45 0.86
CA LYS A 83 -1.52 17.92 0.72
C LYS A 83 -0.87 18.43 2.00
N GLN A 84 -1.60 18.59 3.10
CA GLN A 84 -1.01 19.10 4.35
C GLN A 84 -0.63 17.98 5.33
N THR A 85 -1.25 16.80 5.23
CA THR A 85 -0.90 15.66 6.10
C THR A 85 0.21 14.83 5.44
N PRO A 86 1.43 14.81 6.01
CA PRO A 86 2.59 14.19 5.36
C PRO A 86 2.42 12.67 5.13
N SER A 87 1.60 11.99 5.94
CA SER A 87 1.30 10.56 5.78
C SER A 87 0.52 10.24 4.51
N LEU A 88 -0.46 11.07 4.15
CA LEU A 88 -1.31 10.88 2.98
C LEU A 88 -0.56 11.21 1.70
N ILE A 89 0.28 12.25 1.72
CA ILE A 89 1.20 12.57 0.61
C ILE A 89 2.13 11.38 0.34
N TYR A 90 2.72 10.80 1.38
CA TYR A 90 3.58 9.63 1.25
C TYR A 90 2.84 8.44 0.64
N PHE A 91 1.59 8.19 1.06
CA PHE A 91 0.73 7.16 0.48
C PHE A 91 0.48 7.39 -1.03
N VAL A 92 0.10 8.61 -1.44
CA VAL A 92 -0.17 8.91 -2.86
C VAL A 92 1.10 8.78 -3.71
N ILE A 93 2.24 9.26 -3.22
CA ILE A 93 3.52 9.15 -3.91
C ILE A 93 3.91 7.67 -4.07
N ALA A 94 3.81 6.86 -3.01
CA ALA A 94 4.13 5.44 -3.05
C ALA A 94 3.24 4.67 -4.04
N ASN A 95 1.92 4.91 -4.04
CA ASN A 95 1.00 4.30 -5.01
C ASN A 95 1.31 4.74 -6.45
N SER A 96 1.67 6.00 -6.66
CA SER A 96 2.04 6.53 -7.98
C SER A 96 3.30 5.87 -8.54
N ILE A 97 4.35 5.74 -7.72
CA ILE A 97 5.59 5.04 -8.08
C ILE A 97 5.28 3.57 -8.41
N THR A 98 4.45 2.92 -7.59
CA THR A 98 4.04 1.52 -7.79
C THR A 98 3.30 1.32 -9.11
N SER A 99 2.41 2.25 -9.48
CA SER A 99 1.67 2.19 -10.74
C SER A 99 2.60 2.35 -11.95
N VAL A 100 3.48 3.37 -11.94
CA VAL A 100 4.47 3.59 -13.00
C VAL A 100 5.42 2.39 -13.15
N TYR A 101 5.87 1.83 -12.03
CA TYR A 101 6.72 0.64 -12.04
C TYR A 101 6.02 -0.56 -12.69
N ASN A 102 4.79 -0.86 -12.27
CA ASN A 102 4.04 -1.97 -12.84
C ASN A 102 3.73 -1.77 -14.33
N LEU A 103 3.44 -0.55 -14.77
CA LEU A 103 3.29 -0.22 -16.19
C LEU A 103 4.59 -0.48 -16.95
N SER A 104 5.73 -0.04 -16.41
CA SER A 104 7.04 -0.25 -17.01
C SER A 104 7.39 -1.75 -17.12
N ALA A 105 7.04 -2.53 -16.09
CA ALA A 105 7.25 -3.97 -16.07
C ALA A 105 6.34 -4.69 -17.08
N LEU A 106 5.13 -4.18 -17.32
CA LEU A 106 4.18 -4.67 -18.32
C LEU A 106 4.63 -4.34 -19.76
N ILE A 107 5.22 -3.17 -19.98
CA ILE A 107 5.82 -2.78 -21.25
C ILE A 107 7.06 -3.62 -21.55
N LEU A 108 7.97 -3.78 -20.58
CA LEU A 108 9.15 -4.65 -20.73
C LEU A 108 8.74 -6.11 -21.02
N SER A 109 7.57 -6.47 -20.52
CA SER A 109 6.91 -7.74 -20.75
C SER A 109 6.54 -8.01 -22.23
N LEU A 110 6.42 -6.98 -23.06
CA LEU A 110 6.14 -7.15 -24.49
C LEU A 110 7.41 -7.39 -25.31
N PHE A 111 8.59 -7.10 -24.77
CA PHE A 111 9.85 -7.24 -25.50
C PHE A 111 10.50 -8.64 -25.34
N PRO A 112 10.99 -9.24 -26.44
CA PRO A 112 11.53 -10.61 -26.43
C PRO A 112 12.92 -10.76 -25.75
N LYS A 113 13.67 -9.67 -25.50
CA LYS A 113 14.99 -9.69 -24.82
C LYS A 113 14.90 -9.76 -23.29
N ARG A 114 14.01 -10.63 -22.79
CA ARG A 114 13.47 -10.60 -21.42
C ARG A 114 14.35 -11.30 -20.36
N ARG A 115 15.14 -12.30 -20.76
CA ARG A 115 15.84 -13.19 -19.81
C ARG A 115 16.88 -12.50 -18.92
N ARG A 116 17.52 -11.43 -19.38
CA ARG A 116 18.62 -10.79 -18.64
C ARG A 116 18.13 -9.88 -17.49
N PHE A 117 16.87 -9.46 -17.51
CA PHE A 117 16.31 -8.52 -16.53
C PHE A 117 15.42 -9.16 -15.47
N SER A 118 15.19 -10.48 -15.50
CA SER A 118 14.31 -11.14 -14.52
C SER A 118 14.77 -10.92 -13.09
N ALA A 119 16.06 -11.15 -12.80
CA ALA A 119 16.63 -10.94 -11.47
C ALA A 119 16.49 -9.49 -10.98
N LEU A 120 16.71 -8.52 -11.86
CA LEU A 120 16.56 -7.10 -11.52
C LEU A 120 15.09 -6.76 -11.22
N LEU A 121 14.15 -7.28 -12.02
CA LEU A 121 12.73 -7.09 -11.78
C LEU A 121 12.31 -7.63 -10.41
N HIS A 122 12.78 -8.80 -10.00
CA HIS A 122 12.47 -9.38 -8.70
C HIS A 122 12.97 -8.52 -7.52
N LEU A 123 14.19 -7.99 -7.64
CA LEU A 123 14.74 -7.06 -6.63
C LEU A 123 13.91 -5.79 -6.55
N THR A 124 13.58 -5.18 -7.70
CA THR A 124 12.77 -3.95 -7.71
C THR A 124 11.35 -4.20 -7.20
N ASP A 125 10.74 -5.35 -7.52
CA ASP A 125 9.40 -5.73 -7.05
C ASP A 125 9.35 -5.84 -5.51
N SER A 126 10.39 -6.41 -4.92
CA SER A 126 10.53 -6.51 -3.45
C SER A 126 10.68 -5.14 -2.78
N VAL A 127 11.42 -4.21 -3.42
CA VAL A 127 11.58 -2.82 -2.93
C VAL A 127 10.26 -2.05 -3.03
N VAL A 128 9.56 -2.18 -4.15
CA VAL A 128 8.26 -1.51 -4.36
C VAL A 128 7.22 -2.04 -3.38
N LEU A 129 7.19 -3.36 -3.14
CA LEU A 129 6.35 -3.98 -2.12
C LEU A 129 6.63 -3.40 -0.73
N ALA A 130 7.91 -3.31 -0.32
CA ALA A 130 8.27 -2.75 0.98
C ALA A 130 7.82 -1.29 1.10
N LEU A 131 8.03 -0.48 0.05
CA LEU A 131 7.65 0.92 0.00
C LEU A 131 6.13 1.12 0.17
N ILE A 132 5.32 0.36 -0.54
CA ILE A 132 3.86 0.49 -0.45
C ILE A 132 3.33 -0.05 0.88
N ALA A 133 3.91 -1.13 1.41
CA ALA A 133 3.52 -1.69 2.69
C ALA A 133 3.76 -0.71 3.86
N THR A 134 4.90 -0.01 3.87
CA THR A 134 5.16 1.03 4.88
C THR A 134 4.22 2.21 4.72
N ALA A 135 3.95 2.65 3.49
CA ALA A 135 3.04 3.76 3.23
C ALA A 135 1.62 3.48 3.68
N VAL A 136 1.07 2.30 3.35
CA VAL A 136 -0.27 1.85 3.78
C VAL A 136 -0.35 1.74 5.30
N SER A 137 0.69 1.21 5.95
CA SER A 137 0.71 1.03 7.42
C SER A 137 0.71 2.36 8.17
N VAL A 138 1.50 3.32 7.71
CA VAL A 138 1.54 4.67 8.29
C VAL A 138 0.19 5.38 8.06
N ALA A 139 -0.35 5.31 6.84
CA ALA A 139 -1.64 5.90 6.52
C ALA A 139 -2.77 5.30 7.38
N ALA A 140 -2.79 3.97 7.56
CA ALA A 140 -3.77 3.30 8.41
C ALA A 140 -3.66 3.72 9.88
N THR A 141 -2.44 3.88 10.40
CA THR A 141 -2.23 4.31 11.79
C THR A 141 -2.76 5.72 12.01
N ILE A 142 -2.40 6.65 11.13
CA ILE A 142 -2.86 8.04 11.21
C ILE A 142 -4.37 8.12 11.00
N GLY A 143 -4.93 7.39 10.03
CA GLY A 143 -6.37 7.35 9.79
C GLY A 143 -7.18 6.82 11.00
N ASN A 144 -6.64 5.86 11.75
CA ASN A 144 -7.27 5.38 12.98
C ASN A 144 -7.23 6.42 14.11
N LEU A 145 -6.14 7.17 14.21
CA LEU A 145 -6.02 8.27 15.17
C LEU A 145 -7.02 9.39 14.86
N GLU A 146 -7.20 9.72 13.57
CA GLU A 146 -8.15 10.73 13.10
C GLU A 146 -9.61 10.35 13.36
N LYS A 147 -9.93 9.05 13.33
CA LYS A 147 -11.27 8.52 13.60
C LYS A 147 -11.64 8.46 15.06
N LYS A 148 -10.80 7.80 15.87
CA LYS A 148 -11.12 7.55 17.29
C LYS A 148 -10.81 8.76 18.17
N GLY A 149 -9.81 9.56 17.80
CA GLY A 149 -9.23 10.54 18.70
C GLY A 149 -8.61 9.86 19.94
N ASN A 150 -7.81 10.61 20.68
CA ASN A 150 -7.40 10.18 22.02
C ASN A 150 -7.34 11.40 22.92
N PHE A 151 -8.31 11.49 23.83
CA PHE A 151 -8.40 12.60 24.78
C PHE A 151 -7.14 12.70 25.66
N TYR A 152 -6.51 11.57 25.98
CA TYR A 152 -5.27 11.54 26.76
C TYR A 152 -4.10 12.22 26.04
N ASN A 153 -4.03 12.11 24.71
CA ASN A 153 -3.00 12.77 23.91
C ASN A 153 -3.45 14.15 23.38
N ARG A 154 -4.65 14.61 23.76
CA ARG A 154 -5.27 15.86 23.24
C ARG A 154 -5.50 15.83 21.72
N TRP A 155 -5.70 14.63 21.15
CA TRP A 155 -6.06 14.42 19.75
C TRP A 155 -7.58 14.33 19.64
N PHE A 156 -8.20 15.34 19.02
CA PHE A 156 -9.64 15.37 18.78
C PHE A 156 -10.00 14.62 17.49
N PRO A 157 -11.11 13.87 17.45
CA PRO A 157 -11.54 13.16 16.24
C PRO A 157 -11.95 14.17 15.15
N ILE A 158 -11.27 14.11 14.01
CA ILE A 158 -11.47 15.04 12.88
C ILE A 158 -12.56 14.52 11.95
N CYS A 159 -12.71 13.20 11.83
CA CYS A 159 -13.68 12.57 10.92
C CYS A 159 -15.15 12.90 11.23
N GLY A 160 -15.48 13.33 12.45
CA GLY A 160 -16.85 13.72 12.81
C GLY A 160 -17.38 14.96 12.10
N MET A 161 -16.52 15.82 11.55
CA MET A 161 -16.92 16.99 10.77
C MET A 161 -16.82 16.77 9.25
N PHE A 162 -16.20 15.66 8.84
CA PHE A 162 -15.75 15.40 7.46
C PHE A 162 -16.00 13.93 7.09
N GLU A 163 -17.21 13.42 7.36
CA GLU A 163 -17.56 12.00 7.19
C GLU A 163 -17.26 11.49 5.77
N SER A 164 -17.71 12.21 4.74
CA SER A 164 -17.50 11.79 3.35
C SER A 164 -16.04 11.72 2.93
N PHE A 165 -15.14 12.51 3.53
CA PHE A 165 -13.70 12.43 3.25
C PHE A 165 -13.05 11.28 3.97
N CYS A 166 -13.44 11.09 5.22
CA CYS A 166 -12.92 10.03 6.03
C CYS A 166 -13.27 8.67 5.44
N ASP A 167 -14.48 8.54 4.89
CA ASP A 167 -14.94 7.33 4.19
C ASP A 167 -14.16 7.08 2.88
N GLN A 168 -13.94 8.12 2.08
CA GLN A 168 -13.10 8.02 0.87
C GLN A 168 -11.62 7.71 1.19
N GLY A 169 -11.09 8.29 2.26
CA GLY A 169 -9.73 8.01 2.73
C GLY A 169 -9.58 6.59 3.25
N GLU A 170 -10.54 6.10 4.03
CA GLU A 170 -10.59 4.72 4.49
C GLU A 170 -10.66 3.73 3.34
N THR A 171 -11.59 3.94 2.40
CA THR A 171 -11.73 3.06 1.23
C THR A 171 -10.45 3.02 0.41
N ALA A 172 -9.76 4.16 0.23
CA ALA A 172 -8.46 4.19 -0.43
C ALA A 172 -7.35 3.44 0.35
N ILE A 173 -7.33 3.50 1.68
CA ILE A 173 -6.40 2.70 2.51
C ILE A 173 -6.68 1.20 2.35
N ILE A 174 -7.96 0.80 2.33
CA ILE A 174 -8.37 -0.60 2.11
C ILE A 174 -7.90 -1.07 0.72
N LEU A 175 -8.11 -0.28 -0.33
CA LEU A 175 -7.59 -0.56 -1.68
C LEU A 175 -6.05 -0.64 -1.70
N GLY A 176 -5.37 0.15 -0.87
CA GLY A 176 -3.92 0.05 -0.66
C GLY A 176 -3.50 -1.31 -0.11
N PHE A 177 -4.19 -1.84 0.92
CA PHE A 177 -3.95 -3.19 1.45
C PHE A 177 -4.18 -4.29 0.42
N VAL A 178 -5.22 -4.16 -0.40
CA VAL A 178 -5.48 -5.08 -1.51
C VAL A 178 -4.32 -5.05 -2.52
N GLY A 179 -3.82 -3.86 -2.86
CA GLY A 179 -2.64 -3.70 -3.71
C GLY A 179 -1.38 -4.36 -3.14
N VAL A 180 -1.12 -4.21 -1.84
CA VAL A 180 -0.03 -4.90 -1.13
C VAL A 180 -0.19 -6.42 -1.25
N GLY A 181 -1.41 -6.94 -1.08
CA GLY A 181 -1.69 -8.38 -1.23
C GLY A 181 -1.35 -8.92 -2.62
N PHE A 182 -1.73 -8.20 -3.68
CA PHE A 182 -1.35 -8.58 -5.04
C PHE A 182 0.16 -8.56 -5.27
N LEU A 183 0.87 -7.54 -4.78
CA LEU A 183 2.33 -7.45 -4.92
C LEU A 183 3.07 -8.51 -4.11
N LEU A 184 2.57 -8.85 -2.92
CA LEU A 184 3.10 -9.96 -2.12
C LEU A 184 3.00 -11.27 -2.89
N MET A 185 1.82 -11.56 -3.44
CA MET A 185 1.60 -12.78 -4.21
C MET A 185 2.50 -12.82 -5.47
N LEU A 186 2.72 -11.67 -6.11
CA LEU A 186 3.65 -11.54 -7.23
C LEU A 186 5.10 -11.86 -6.80
N CYS A 187 5.58 -11.29 -5.70
CA CYS A 187 6.89 -11.55 -5.12
C CYS A 187 7.10 -13.04 -4.77
N VAL A 188 6.10 -13.70 -4.21
CA VAL A 188 6.15 -15.13 -3.87
C VAL A 188 6.26 -15.99 -5.12
N VAL A 189 5.36 -15.80 -6.10
CA VAL A 189 5.36 -16.56 -7.36
C VAL A 189 6.67 -16.33 -8.12
N SER A 190 7.15 -15.09 -8.15
CA SER A 190 8.47 -14.71 -8.65
C SER A 190 9.60 -15.51 -8.03
N SER A 191 9.64 -15.57 -6.70
CA SER A 191 10.74 -16.21 -5.96
C SER A 191 10.76 -17.72 -6.21
N ILE A 192 9.58 -18.35 -6.24
CA ILE A 192 9.44 -19.77 -6.57
C ILE A 192 9.95 -20.06 -7.98
N LEU A 193 9.62 -19.20 -8.96
CA LEU A 193 10.07 -19.36 -10.35
C LEU A 193 11.60 -19.27 -10.47
N ILE A 194 12.23 -18.29 -9.84
CA ILE A 194 13.69 -18.15 -9.82
C ILE A 194 14.33 -19.41 -9.20
N HIS A 195 13.82 -19.85 -8.05
CA HIS A 195 14.35 -21.00 -7.34
C HIS A 195 14.25 -22.28 -8.19
N ARG A 196 13.12 -22.49 -8.88
CA ARG A 196 12.96 -23.61 -9.84
C ARG A 196 13.93 -23.51 -11.01
N ASN A 197 14.19 -22.32 -11.55
CA ASN A 197 15.10 -22.13 -12.68
C ASN A 197 16.60 -22.22 -12.30
N ILE A 198 16.94 -22.08 -11.01
CA ILE A 198 18.31 -22.29 -10.51
C ILE A 198 18.59 -23.77 -10.23
N VAL A 199 17.57 -24.52 -9.79
CA VAL A 199 17.70 -25.93 -9.38
C VAL A 199 17.50 -26.92 -10.54
N ALA A 200 16.88 -26.49 -11.64
CA ALA A 200 16.68 -27.29 -12.87
C ALA A 200 17.87 -27.14 -13.84
#